data_AF-A0A524FVP7-F1
#
_entry.id   AF-A0A524FVP7-F1
#
_cell.length_a   1.000
_cell.length_b   1.000
_cell.length_c   1.000
_cell.angle_alpha   90.00
_cell.angle_beta   90.00
_cell.angle_gamma   90.00
#
_symmetry.space_group_name_H-M   'P 1'
#
loop_
_entity.id
_entity.type
_entity.pdbx_description
1 polymer ?
#
loop_
_entity_poly.entity_id
_entity_poly.type
_entity_poly.pdbx_seq_one_letter_code
_entity_poly.pdbx_strand_id
1 'polypeptide(L)'
;MTSESSAIKIFSKFLDPKLAKKLKAVEEVLNLPLSVYKFVDEEEAKIIEDNFKLINIGEVALLNKQDPFTSLIDLKILEDDPEISTKKQQLETKIQEIKEKNPNLEKNLKKAVTISSIIKSIKKESIEDKRSAQKIIVVGLDNAGKTAILTKFGGKLGITDLASIKPTKGVER
;
A
#
# COMPACT_ATOMS: atom_id res chain seq x y z
N MET A 1 8.83 17.23 11.35
CA MET A 1 8.40 15.84 11.56
C MET A 1 7.97 15.31 10.21
N THR A 2 8.58 14.23 9.71
CA THR A 2 8.22 13.63 8.42
C THR A 2 6.79 13.06 8.48
N SER A 3 6.06 13.10 7.37
CA SER A 3 4.70 12.54 7.23
C SER A 3 4.63 11.07 7.71
N GLU A 4 5.68 10.30 7.43
CA GLU A 4 5.84 8.90 7.86
C GLU A 4 5.85 8.71 9.38
N SER A 5 6.52 9.59 10.13
CA SER A 5 6.57 9.50 11.60
C SER A 5 5.18 9.71 12.24
N SER A 6 4.34 10.55 11.62
CA SER A 6 2.95 10.75 12.02
C SER A 6 2.08 9.52 11.69
N ALA A 7 2.25 8.95 10.51
CA ALA A 7 1.51 7.77 10.06
C ALA A 7 1.79 6.54 10.95
N ILE A 8 3.05 6.25 11.27
CA ILE A 8 3.44 5.15 12.18
C ILE A 8 2.78 5.33 13.54
N LYS A 9 2.77 6.56 14.08
CA LYS A 9 2.12 6.87 15.36
C LYS A 9 0.61 6.61 15.32
N ILE A 10 -0.06 6.85 14.20
CA ILE A 10 -1.48 6.52 14.03
C ILE A 10 -1.67 5.00 14.00
N PHE A 11 -0.93 4.27 13.17
CA PHE A 11 -1.08 2.82 13.05
C PHE A 11 -0.70 2.05 14.31
N SER A 12 0.26 2.56 15.10
CA SER A 12 0.63 2.01 16.41
C SER A 12 -0.55 1.86 17.38
N LYS A 13 -1.63 2.66 17.20
CA LYS A 13 -2.84 2.56 18.02
C LYS A 13 -3.57 1.24 17.82
N PHE A 14 -3.46 0.64 16.64
CA PHE A 14 -4.12 -0.60 16.24
C PHE A 14 -3.27 -1.85 16.47
N LEU A 15 -1.95 -1.70 16.66
CA LEU A 15 -0.97 -2.77 16.83
C LEU A 15 -0.61 -3.00 18.30
N ASP A 16 -0.15 -4.19 18.67
CA ASP A 16 0.37 -4.50 20.02
C ASP A 16 1.42 -3.44 20.43
N PRO A 17 1.31 -2.82 21.63
CA PRO A 17 2.23 -1.76 22.06
C PRO A 17 3.70 -2.20 22.11
N LYS A 18 3.99 -3.48 22.34
CA LYS A 18 5.35 -4.03 22.40
C LYS A 18 6.02 -4.01 21.04
N LEU A 19 5.27 -4.34 19.98
CA LEU A 19 5.76 -4.39 18.60
C LEU A 19 5.73 -3.01 17.96
N ALA A 20 4.71 -2.20 18.27
CA ALA A 20 4.54 -0.89 17.68
C ALA A 20 5.69 0.09 18.00
N LYS A 21 6.37 -0.06 19.15
CA LYS A 21 7.53 0.76 19.54
C LYS A 21 8.80 0.49 18.72
N LYS A 22 8.86 -0.64 18.01
CA LYS A 22 10.05 -1.07 17.25
C LYS A 22 10.00 -0.67 15.77
N LEU A 23 8.85 -0.20 15.29
CA LEU A 23 8.63 0.13 13.89
C LEU A 23 9.35 1.43 13.51
N LYS A 24 10.11 1.38 12.42
CA LYS A 24 10.84 2.52 11.86
C LYS A 24 10.20 3.08 10.60
N ALA A 25 9.50 2.22 9.84
CA ALA A 25 8.88 2.58 8.57
C ALA A 25 7.44 2.03 8.48
N VAL A 26 6.59 2.67 7.69
CA VAL A 26 5.19 2.23 7.48
C VAL A 26 5.16 0.89 6.73
N GLU A 27 6.14 0.66 5.86
CA GLU A 27 6.31 -0.55 5.06
C GLU A 27 6.55 -1.78 5.92
N GLU A 28 7.23 -1.63 7.06
CA GLU A 28 7.49 -2.73 8.00
C GLU A 28 6.19 -3.30 8.55
N VAL A 29 5.14 -2.48 8.67
CA VAL A 29 3.83 -2.90 9.18
C VAL A 29 3.17 -3.93 8.25
N LEU A 30 3.36 -3.81 6.94
CA LEU A 30 2.74 -4.73 5.97
C LEU A 30 3.32 -6.15 6.05
N ASN A 31 4.54 -6.30 6.57
CA ASN A 31 5.20 -7.60 6.72
C ASN A 31 4.87 -8.30 8.05
N LEU A 32 4.15 -7.64 8.95
CA LEU A 32 3.78 -8.22 10.24
C LEU A 32 2.62 -9.22 10.08
N PRO A 33 2.53 -10.21 10.98
CA PRO A 33 1.39 -11.12 11.02
C PRO A 33 0.12 -10.43 11.53
N LEU A 34 -1.04 -11.02 11.23
CA LEU A 34 -2.33 -10.47 11.66
C LEU A 34 -2.50 -10.42 13.18
N SER A 35 -1.90 -11.37 13.90
CA SER A 35 -1.92 -11.44 15.37
C SER A 35 -1.34 -10.21 16.07
N VAL A 36 -0.64 -9.32 15.34
CA VAL A 36 -0.16 -8.06 15.88
C VAL A 36 -1.29 -7.04 16.08
N TYR A 37 -2.43 -7.18 15.41
CA TYR A 37 -3.57 -6.30 15.64
C TYR A 37 -4.18 -6.55 17.03
N LYS A 38 -4.33 -5.50 17.85
CA LYS A 38 -4.91 -5.59 19.20
C LYS A 38 -6.36 -6.11 19.25
N PHE A 39 -7.03 -6.13 18.10
CA PHE A 39 -8.43 -6.49 17.96
C PHE A 39 -8.63 -7.80 17.20
N VAL A 40 -7.55 -8.48 16.81
CA VAL A 40 -7.58 -9.83 16.24
C VAL A 40 -6.95 -10.74 17.29
N ASP A 41 -7.67 -11.74 17.76
CA ASP A 41 -7.10 -12.69 18.71
C ASP A 41 -6.23 -13.75 18.00
N GLU A 42 -5.47 -14.53 18.78
CA GLU A 42 -4.57 -15.54 18.22
C GLU A 42 -5.32 -16.67 17.51
N GLU A 43 -6.56 -16.96 17.94
CA GLU A 43 -7.39 -18.01 17.34
C GLU A 43 -7.93 -17.56 15.97
N GLU A 44 -8.47 -16.35 15.88
CA GLU A 44 -8.89 -15.69 14.65
C GLU A 44 -7.71 -15.57 13.67
N ALA A 45 -6.54 -15.17 14.15
CA ALA A 45 -5.34 -15.08 13.32
C ALA A 45 -4.94 -16.45 12.73
N LYS A 46 -4.93 -17.51 13.56
CA LYS A 46 -4.67 -18.89 13.10
C LYS A 46 -5.72 -19.39 12.13
N ILE A 47 -7.00 -19.13 12.40
CA ILE A 47 -8.08 -19.48 11.47
C ILE A 47 -7.83 -18.83 10.11
N ILE A 48 -7.43 -17.55 10.10
CA ILE A 48 -7.15 -16.83 8.87
C ILE A 48 -5.95 -17.41 8.13
N GLU A 49 -4.87 -17.69 8.86
CA GLU A 49 -3.63 -18.26 8.31
C GLU A 49 -3.86 -19.69 7.77
N ASP A 50 -4.43 -20.58 8.57
CA ASP A 50 -4.61 -22.00 8.23
C ASP A 50 -5.64 -22.20 7.11
N ASN A 51 -6.76 -21.47 7.17
CA ASN A 51 -7.84 -21.65 6.20
C ASN A 51 -7.59 -20.86 4.93
N PHE A 52 -6.98 -19.67 5.00
CA PHE A 52 -6.91 -18.77 3.85
C PHE A 52 -5.50 -18.45 3.38
N LYS A 53 -4.46 -18.98 4.06
CA LYS A 53 -3.04 -18.76 3.72
C LYS A 53 -2.64 -17.29 3.67
N LEU A 54 -3.32 -16.46 4.47
CA LEU A 54 -2.99 -15.04 4.64
C LEU A 54 -2.11 -14.90 5.87
N ILE A 55 -0.82 -14.69 5.65
CA ILE A 55 0.20 -14.71 6.70
C ILE A 55 0.44 -13.30 7.23
N ASN A 56 0.38 -12.29 6.34
CA ASN A 56 0.76 -10.93 6.67
C ASN A 56 -0.32 -9.88 6.36
N ILE A 57 -0.16 -8.71 7.01
CA ILE A 57 -1.03 -7.54 6.85
C ILE A 57 -1.13 -7.08 5.38
N GLY A 58 -0.04 -7.19 4.62
CA GLY A 58 0.02 -6.80 3.21
C GLY A 58 -0.84 -7.63 2.27
N GLU A 59 -0.98 -8.93 2.53
CA GLU A 59 -1.87 -9.86 1.82
C GLU A 59 -3.33 -9.57 2.15
N VAL A 60 -3.65 -9.34 3.42
CA VAL A 60 -5.00 -8.97 3.89
C VAL A 60 -5.46 -7.66 3.26
N ALA A 61 -4.54 -6.74 2.99
CA ALA A 61 -4.84 -5.47 2.31
C ALA A 61 -5.41 -5.64 0.89
N LEU A 62 -5.26 -6.82 0.28
CA LEU A 62 -5.76 -7.13 -1.08
C LEU A 62 -7.22 -7.58 -1.10
N LEU A 63 -7.78 -7.93 0.05
CA LEU A 63 -9.16 -8.41 0.12
C LEU A 63 -10.17 -7.27 -0.09
N ASN A 64 -11.39 -7.63 -0.49
CA ASN A 64 -12.51 -6.71 -0.56
C ASN A 64 -12.89 -6.18 0.85
N LYS A 65 -13.00 -4.85 0.98
CA LYS A 65 -13.27 -4.18 2.27
C LYS A 65 -14.67 -4.46 2.83
N GLN A 66 -15.66 -4.60 1.94
CA GLN A 66 -17.06 -4.79 2.32
C GLN A 66 -17.37 -6.26 2.58
N ASP A 67 -16.76 -7.13 1.78
CA ASP A 67 -16.91 -8.58 1.91
C ASP A 67 -15.58 -9.31 1.71
N PRO A 68 -14.75 -9.41 2.76
CA PRO A 68 -13.43 -10.04 2.66
C PRO A 68 -13.49 -11.52 2.29
N PHE A 69 -14.58 -12.22 2.63
CA PHE A 69 -14.70 -13.66 2.46
C PHE A 69 -15.02 -14.07 1.02
N THR A 70 -15.70 -13.24 0.23
CA THR A 70 -15.88 -13.53 -1.20
C THR A 70 -14.56 -13.53 -1.95
N SER A 71 -13.70 -12.53 -1.69
CA SER A 71 -12.34 -12.52 -2.26
C SER A 71 -11.52 -13.77 -1.89
N LEU A 72 -11.78 -14.36 -0.71
CA LEU A 72 -11.10 -15.58 -0.27
C LEU A 72 -11.58 -16.83 -1.02
N ILE A 73 -12.85 -16.87 -1.41
CA ILE A 73 -13.43 -17.94 -2.22
C ILE A 73 -12.84 -17.87 -3.64
N ASP A 74 -12.85 -16.67 -4.23
CA ASP A 74 -12.37 -16.45 -5.59
C ASP A 74 -10.87 -16.76 -5.74
N LEU A 75 -10.07 -16.54 -4.69
CA LEU A 75 -8.64 -16.91 -4.69
C LEU A 75 -8.37 -18.42 -4.70
N LYS A 76 -9.33 -19.25 -4.26
CA LYS A 76 -9.16 -20.71 -4.14
C LYS A 76 -9.72 -21.48 -5.32
N ILE A 77 -10.51 -20.84 -6.16
CA ILE A 77 -11.26 -21.48 -7.23
C ILE A 77 -10.75 -20.96 -8.57
N LEU A 78 -10.31 -21.86 -9.44
CA LEU A 78 -9.97 -21.53 -10.82
C LEU A 78 -11.27 -21.48 -11.65
N GLU A 79 -11.42 -20.45 -12.50
CA GLU A 79 -12.65 -20.21 -13.28
C GLU A 79 -13.01 -21.35 -14.25
N ASP A 80 -12.05 -22.20 -14.61
CA ASP A 80 -12.21 -23.30 -15.58
C ASP A 80 -12.51 -24.68 -14.94
N ASP A 81 -12.79 -24.73 -13.63
CA ASP A 81 -13.05 -26.00 -12.93
C ASP A 81 -14.49 -26.52 -13.21
N PRO A 82 -14.68 -27.74 -13.75
CA PRO A 82 -16.03 -28.28 -13.99
C PRO A 82 -16.85 -28.47 -12.71
N GLU A 83 -16.21 -28.49 -11.53
CA GLU A 83 -16.85 -28.60 -10.21
C GLU A 83 -16.90 -27.27 -9.46
N ILE A 84 -16.81 -26.14 -10.16
CA ILE A 84 -16.73 -24.81 -9.55
C ILE A 84 -17.87 -24.52 -8.56
N SER A 85 -19.08 -24.93 -8.93
CA SER A 85 -20.31 -24.69 -8.15
C SER A 85 -20.30 -25.47 -6.83
N THR A 86 -19.91 -26.75 -6.86
CA THR A 86 -19.87 -27.60 -5.67
C THR A 86 -18.73 -27.20 -4.73
N LYS A 87 -17.55 -26.88 -5.26
CA LYS A 87 -16.41 -26.38 -4.47
C LYS A 87 -16.71 -25.04 -3.82
N LYS A 88 -17.40 -24.13 -4.53
CA LYS A 88 -17.86 -22.85 -3.98
C LYS A 88 -18.84 -23.05 -2.82
N GLN A 89 -19.86 -23.89 -2.99
CA GLN A 89 -20.82 -24.20 -1.93
C GLN A 89 -20.17 -24.82 -0.69
N GLN A 90 -19.19 -25.71 -0.86
CA GLN A 90 -18.45 -26.29 0.25
C GLN A 90 -17.63 -25.24 1.02
N LEU A 91 -16.99 -24.31 0.30
CA LEU A 91 -16.24 -23.21 0.91
C LEU A 91 -17.15 -22.22 1.62
N GLU A 92 -18.30 -21.87 1.03
CA GLU A 92 -19.32 -21.01 1.64
C GLU A 92 -19.85 -21.62 2.94
N THR A 93 -20.13 -22.92 2.95
CA THR A 93 -20.60 -23.64 4.14
C THR A 93 -19.54 -23.63 5.24
N LYS A 94 -18.28 -23.93 4.91
CA LYS A 94 -17.16 -23.85 5.86
C LYS A 94 -16.96 -22.46 6.43
N ILE A 95 -17.06 -21.43 5.60
CA ILE A 95 -16.97 -20.03 6.03
C ILE A 95 -18.11 -19.71 7.00
N GLN A 96 -19.32 -20.16 6.70
CA GLN A 96 -20.48 -19.96 7.55
C GLN A 96 -20.31 -20.63 8.92
N GLU A 97 -19.85 -21.88 8.96
CA GLU A 97 -19.53 -22.58 10.22
C GLU A 97 -18.46 -21.85 11.05
N ILE A 98 -17.43 -21.31 10.39
CA ILE A 98 -16.37 -20.54 11.04
C ILE A 98 -16.94 -19.24 11.62
N LYS A 99 -17.81 -18.54 10.87
CA LYS A 99 -18.47 -17.30 11.32
C LYS A 99 -19.39 -17.56 12.52
N GLU A 100 -20.12 -18.67 12.52
CA GLU A 100 -20.99 -19.05 13.64
C GLU A 100 -20.20 -19.37 14.90
N LYS A 101 -19.05 -20.04 14.76
CA LYS A 101 -18.13 -20.32 15.87
C LYS A 101 -17.39 -19.07 16.36
N ASN A 102 -17.19 -18.07 15.48
CA ASN A 102 -16.42 -16.87 15.76
C ASN A 102 -17.19 -15.60 15.33
N PRO A 103 -18.14 -15.12 16.15
CA PRO A 103 -19.04 -14.02 15.78
C PRO A 103 -18.31 -12.69 15.46
N ASN A 104 -17.12 -12.49 16.03
CA ASN A 104 -16.34 -11.28 15.84
C ASN A 104 -15.40 -11.34 14.62
N LEU A 105 -15.14 -12.53 14.07
CA LEU A 105 -14.14 -12.74 13.02
C LEU A 105 -14.42 -11.87 11.79
N GLU A 106 -15.68 -11.80 11.34
CA GLU A 106 -16.03 -10.99 10.17
C GLU A 106 -15.79 -9.50 10.42
N LYS A 107 -16.17 -9.01 11.60
CA LYS A 107 -15.98 -7.61 11.98
C LYS A 107 -14.49 -7.27 12.10
N ASN A 108 -13.71 -8.15 12.72
CA ASN A 108 -12.28 -8.00 12.94
C ASN A 108 -11.51 -8.09 11.62
N LEU A 109 -11.89 -9.00 10.73
CA LEU A 109 -11.32 -9.12 9.38
C LEU A 109 -11.62 -7.87 8.55
N LYS A 110 -12.87 -7.38 8.51
CA LYS A 110 -13.21 -6.13 7.80
C LYS A 110 -12.38 -4.95 8.31
N LYS A 111 -12.20 -4.86 9.63
CA LYS A 111 -11.37 -3.82 10.26
C LYS A 111 -9.90 -3.97 9.88
N ALA A 112 -9.36 -5.20 9.90
CA ALA A 112 -8.01 -5.51 9.48
C ALA A 112 -7.79 -5.12 8.02
N VAL A 113 -8.64 -5.58 7.10
CA VAL A 113 -8.60 -5.24 5.66
C VAL A 113 -8.62 -3.72 5.45
N THR A 114 -9.51 -3.01 6.17
CA THR A 114 -9.61 -1.55 6.05
C THR A 114 -8.31 -0.87 6.45
N ILE A 115 -7.78 -1.17 7.65
CA ILE A 115 -6.53 -0.57 8.15
C ILE A 115 -5.36 -0.94 7.24
N SER A 116 -5.21 -2.23 6.91
CA SER A 116 -4.17 -2.75 6.02
C SER A 116 -4.20 -2.06 4.65
N SER A 117 -5.39 -1.83 4.08
CA SER A 117 -5.54 -1.14 2.79
C SER A 117 -5.06 0.32 2.85
N ILE A 118 -5.33 1.02 3.95
CA ILE A 118 -4.89 2.41 4.15
C ILE A 118 -3.36 2.45 4.27
N ILE A 119 -2.77 1.54 5.06
CA ILE A 119 -1.30 1.40 5.19
C ILE A 119 -0.66 1.18 3.81
N LYS A 120 -1.24 0.30 3.00
CA LYS A 120 -0.76 -0.01 1.65
C LYS A 120 -0.86 1.19 0.70
N SER A 121 -1.93 1.98 0.78
CA SER A 121 -2.07 3.20 -0.02
C SER A 121 -0.99 4.23 0.30
N ILE A 122 -0.65 4.42 1.59
CA ILE A 122 0.42 5.34 2.00
C ILE A 122 1.77 4.90 1.46
N LYS A 123 2.06 3.59 1.44
CA LYS A 123 3.26 3.05 0.77
C LYS A 123 3.27 3.36 -0.73
N LYS A 124 2.11 3.29 -1.41
CA LYS A 124 2.02 3.59 -2.83
C LYS A 124 2.28 5.08 -3.09
N GLU A 125 1.72 5.94 -2.26
CA GLU A 125 1.98 7.40 -2.29
C GLU A 125 3.46 7.71 -2.00
N SER A 126 4.12 7.07 -1.03
CA SER A 126 5.55 7.30 -0.76
C SER A 126 6.47 6.86 -1.90
N ILE A 127 6.07 5.84 -2.68
CA ILE A 127 6.79 5.38 -3.88
C ILE A 127 6.53 6.31 -5.07
N GLU A 128 5.29 6.78 -5.26
CA GLU A 128 4.93 7.74 -6.32
C GLU A 128 5.44 9.16 -6.02
N ASP A 129 5.63 9.50 -4.74
CA ASP A 129 6.33 10.71 -4.25
C ASP A 129 7.85 10.66 -4.46
N LYS A 130 8.40 9.61 -5.09
CA LYS A 130 9.65 9.74 -5.86
C LYS A 130 9.37 10.65 -7.06
N ARG A 131 9.25 11.96 -6.75
CA ARG A 131 9.11 13.13 -7.61
C ARG A 131 9.13 12.74 -9.07
N SER A 132 7.96 12.62 -9.69
CA SER A 132 7.88 12.63 -11.15
C SER A 132 8.66 13.86 -11.61
N ALA A 133 9.79 13.63 -12.27
CA ALA A 133 10.64 14.72 -12.71
C ALA A 133 9.80 15.58 -13.68
N GLN A 134 9.47 16.80 -13.27
CA GLN A 134 8.68 17.69 -14.10
C GLN A 134 9.52 18.12 -15.30
N LYS A 135 9.17 17.64 -16.50
CA LYS A 135 9.86 18.00 -17.74
C LYS A 135 9.34 19.35 -18.23
N ILE A 136 10.21 20.36 -18.23
CA ILE A 136 9.93 21.70 -18.75
C ILE A 136 10.67 21.88 -20.07
N ILE A 137 9.96 22.29 -21.13
CA ILE A 137 10.54 22.61 -22.44
C ILE A 137 10.47 24.13 -22.62
N VAL A 138 11.62 24.76 -22.88
CA VAL A 138 11.70 26.21 -23.13
C VAL A 138 12.13 26.43 -24.57
N VAL A 139 11.27 27.10 -25.35
CA VAL A 139 11.51 27.43 -26.76
C VAL A 139 11.51 28.94 -26.98
N GLY A 140 12.16 29.38 -28.04
CA GLY A 140 12.28 30.80 -28.40
C GLY A 140 13.41 31.03 -29.39
N LEU A 141 13.44 32.21 -30.02
CA LEU A 141 14.48 32.59 -30.97
C LEU A 141 15.87 32.59 -30.32
N ASP A 142 16.90 32.55 -31.16
CA ASP A 142 18.26 32.72 -30.69
C ASP A 142 18.43 34.07 -30.00
N ASN A 143 19.21 34.07 -28.92
CA ASN A 143 19.40 35.23 -28.05
C ASN A 143 18.13 35.76 -27.32
N ALA A 144 17.00 35.04 -27.32
CA ALA A 144 15.78 35.44 -26.60
C ALA A 144 15.85 35.36 -25.06
N GLY A 145 17.04 35.15 -24.48
CA GLY A 145 17.23 35.12 -23.02
C GLY A 145 16.81 33.81 -22.32
N LYS A 146 16.56 32.71 -23.07
CA LYS A 146 16.18 31.39 -22.52
C LYS A 146 17.13 30.92 -21.40
N THR A 147 18.44 31.01 -21.64
CA THR A 147 19.48 30.65 -20.66
C THR A 147 19.50 31.56 -19.45
N ALA A 148 19.31 32.88 -19.64
CA ALA A 148 19.30 33.86 -18.55
C ALA A 148 18.13 33.66 -17.58
N ILE A 149 16.94 33.31 -18.11
CA ILE A 149 15.77 32.97 -17.32
C ILE A 149 16.04 31.71 -16.51
N LEU A 150 16.44 30.61 -17.16
CA LEU A 150 16.71 29.33 -16.50
C LEU A 150 17.79 29.44 -15.41
N THR A 151 18.85 30.22 -15.63
CA THR A 151 19.93 30.43 -14.65
C THR A 151 19.43 31.20 -13.42
N LYS A 152 18.61 32.25 -13.61
CA LYS A 152 18.01 33.00 -12.50
C LYS A 152 17.06 32.12 -11.67
N PHE A 153 16.25 31.29 -12.34
CA PHE A 153 15.37 30.35 -11.66
C PHE A 153 16.16 29.24 -10.93
N GLY A 154 17.19 28.67 -11.58
CA GLY A 154 18.06 27.67 -10.98
C GLY A 154 18.78 28.18 -9.72
N GLY A 155 19.32 29.40 -9.76
CA GLY A 155 19.97 30.04 -8.61
C GLY A 155 19.02 30.36 -7.46
N LYS A 156 17.77 30.77 -7.74
CA LYS A 156 16.77 31.06 -6.69
C LYS A 156 16.12 29.81 -6.10
N LEU A 157 16.00 28.74 -6.87
CA LEU A 157 15.38 27.47 -6.45
C LEU A 157 16.39 26.48 -5.86
N GLY A 158 17.67 26.85 -5.75
CA GLY A 158 18.73 25.97 -5.23
C GLY A 158 19.02 24.78 -6.15
N ILE A 159 18.67 24.86 -7.43
CA ILE A 159 18.92 23.82 -8.42
C ILE A 159 20.35 24.01 -8.93
N THR A 160 21.31 23.50 -8.17
CA THR A 160 22.75 23.58 -8.45
C THR A 160 23.12 22.97 -9.80
N ASP A 161 22.32 22.03 -10.29
CA ASP A 161 22.55 21.31 -11.55
C ASP A 161 22.07 22.07 -12.80
N LEU A 162 21.32 23.17 -12.66
CA LEU A 162 20.96 23.99 -13.83
C LEU A 162 22.13 24.84 -14.33
N ALA A 163 23.03 25.23 -13.41
CA ALA A 163 24.20 26.05 -13.72
C ALA A 163 25.32 25.25 -14.43
N SER A 164 25.28 23.91 -14.37
CA SER A 164 26.25 23.00 -15.01
C SER A 164 25.79 22.52 -16.40
N ILE A 165 24.61 22.96 -16.86
CA ILE A 165 24.08 22.59 -18.19
C ILE A 165 24.92 23.28 -19.28
N LYS A 166 25.60 22.47 -20.09
CA LYS A 166 26.36 22.96 -21.25
C LYS A 166 25.41 23.67 -22.24
N PRO A 167 25.88 24.70 -22.97
CA PRO A 167 25.08 25.37 -24.00
C PRO A 167 24.44 24.35 -24.95
N THR A 168 23.16 24.55 -25.27
CA THR A 168 22.45 23.71 -26.25
C THR A 168 23.15 23.84 -27.60
N LYS A 169 23.66 22.73 -28.15
CA LYS A 169 24.10 22.69 -29.54
C LYS A 169 22.91 23.09 -30.42
N GLY A 170 23.12 24.05 -31.32
CA GLY A 170 22.14 24.40 -32.33
C GLY A 170 21.75 23.15 -33.13
N VAL A 171 20.48 23.06 -33.51
CA VAL A 171 20.03 22.01 -34.43
C VAL A 171 20.58 22.40 -35.80
N GLU A 172 21.62 21.70 -36.27
CA GLU A 172 21.97 21.73 -37.69
C GLU A 172 20.81 21.12 -38.46
N ARG A 173 20.33 21.85 -39.48
CA ARG A 173 19.27 21.40 -40.38
C ARG A 173 19.85 20.57 -41.50
#